data_AF-J3L839-F1
#
_entry.id   AF-J3L839-F1
#
_cell.length_a   1.000
_cell.length_b   1.000
_cell.length_c   1.000
_cell.angle_alpha   90.00
_cell.angle_beta   90.00
_cell.angle_gamma   90.00
#
_symmetry.space_group_name_H-M   'P 1'
#
loop_
_entity.id
_entity.type
_entity.pdbx_description
1 polymer ?
#
loop_
_entity_poly.entity_id
_entity_poly.type
_entity_poly.pdbx_seq_one_letter_code
_entity_poly.pdbx_strand_id
1 'polypeptide(L)' 'LPKEHSVVFFSLCFWLLWTHRNGVIFDGKAPSLYQLFLTGLDSTTVWAQRLPKDEIQPNVLVWNLIFREACRLLE' A
#
# COMPACT_ATOMS: atom_id res chain seq x y z
N LEU A 1 -11.69 0.48 -7.53
CA LEU A 1 -11.72 1.30 -6.30
C LEU A 1 -12.87 2.29 -6.40
N PRO A 2 -13.71 2.45 -5.37
CA PRO A 2 -14.69 3.52 -5.31
C PRO A 2 -14.01 4.88 -5.50
N LYS A 3 -14.63 5.81 -6.24
CA LYS A 3 -14.04 7.13 -6.54
C LYS A 3 -13.62 7.87 -5.27
N GLU A 4 -14.44 7.77 -4.23
CA GLU A 4 -14.30 8.48 -2.94
C GLU A 4 -13.02 8.10 -2.17
N HIS A 5 -12.54 6.86 -2.29
CA HIS A 5 -11.37 6.39 -1.52
C HIS A 5 -10.12 6.22 -2.38
N SER A 6 -10.22 6.47 -3.69
CA SER A 6 -9.12 6.33 -4.64
C SER A 6 -7.95 7.26 -4.31
N VAL A 7 -8.22 8.49 -3.88
CA VAL A 7 -7.19 9.49 -3.53
C VAL A 7 -6.34 9.02 -2.35
N VAL A 8 -6.97 8.48 -1.30
CA VAL A 8 -6.25 7.99 -0.11
C VAL A 8 -5.42 6.76 -0.47
N PHE A 9 -5.98 5.84 -1.27
CA PHE A 9 -5.24 4.67 -1.73
C PHE A 9 -4.03 5.04 -2.60
N PHE A 10 -4.19 5.94 -3.57
CA PHE A 10 -3.05 6.39 -4.38
C PHE A 10 -2.00 7.13 -3.55
N SER A 11 -2.42 7.87 -2.52
CA SER A 11 -1.50 8.50 -1.56
C SER A 11 -0.68 7.46 -0.82
N LEU A 12 -1.28 6.34 -0.38
CA LEU A 12 -0.57 5.20 0.18
C LEU A 12 0.42 4.62 -0.83
N CYS A 13 0.00 4.36 -2.07
CA CYS A 13 0.89 3.82 -3.11
C CYS A 13 2.10 4.73 -3.36
N PHE A 14 1.90 6.04 -3.49
CA PHE A 14 3.02 6.98 -3.69
C PHE A 14 3.92 7.07 -2.47
N TRP A 15 3.37 7.01 -1.27
CA TRP A 15 4.16 6.93 -0.04
C TRP A 15 5.04 5.68 -0.01
N LEU A 16 4.51 4.52 -0.38
CA LEU A 16 5.26 3.26 -0.45
C LEU A 16 6.38 3.35 -1.47
N LEU A 17 6.09 3.84 -2.68
CA LEU A 17 7.08 4.06 -3.75
C LEU A 17 8.20 5.00 -3.31
N TRP A 18 7.84 6.12 -2.69
CA TRP A 18 8.80 7.09 -2.16
C TRP A 18 9.69 6.47 -1.09
N THR A 19 9.10 5.78 -0.11
CA THR A 19 9.82 5.15 1.00
C THR A 19 10.76 4.06 0.50
N HIS A 20 10.29 3.19 -0.39
CA HIS A 20 11.10 2.12 -0.98
C HIS A 20 12.27 2.68 -1.79
N ARG A 21 12.02 3.68 -2.65
CA ARG A 21 13.07 4.37 -3.41
C ARG A 21 14.14 4.95 -2.48
N ASN A 22 13.73 5.61 -1.40
CA ASN A 22 14.69 6.17 -0.43
C ASN A 22 15.49 5.08 0.26
N GLY A 23 14.87 3.96 0.64
CA GLY A 23 15.60 2.82 1.19
C GLY A 23 16.63 2.21 0.23
N VAL A 24 16.33 2.19 -1.08
CA VAL A 24 17.30 1.73 -2.09
C VAL A 24 18.46 2.72 -2.23
N ILE A 25 18.18 4.01 -2.32
CA ILE A 25 19.19 5.04 -2.60
C ILE A 25 20.07 5.33 -1.38
N PHE A 26 19.46 5.49 -0.21
CA PHE A 26 20.13 5.99 0.99
C PHE A 26 20.52 4.87 1.96
N ASP A 27 19.74 3.79 2.05
CA ASP A 27 20.04 2.66 2.97
C ASP A 27 20.69 1.47 2.24
N GLY A 28 20.92 1.55 0.93
CA GLY A 28 21.53 0.47 0.14
C GLY A 28 20.67 -0.79 0.01
N LYS A 29 19.34 -0.70 0.21
CA LYS A 29 18.42 -1.84 0.06
C LYS A 29 18.35 -2.29 -1.41
N ALA A 30 18.14 -3.59 -1.62
CA ALA A 30 17.90 -4.10 -2.97
C ALA A 30 16.52 -3.64 -3.49
N PRO A 31 16.41 -3.22 -4.76
CA PRO A 31 15.11 -2.91 -5.36
C PRO A 31 14.28 -4.19 -5.49
N SER A 32 13.11 -4.23 -4.83
CA SER A 32 12.17 -5.35 -4.89
C SER A 32 10.73 -4.86 -4.88
N LEU A 33 9.99 -5.16 -5.95
CA LEU A 33 8.55 -4.87 -6.02
C LEU A 33 7.74 -5.74 -5.06
N TYR A 34 8.19 -6.98 -4.82
CA TYR A 34 7.56 -7.86 -3.83
C TYR A 34 7.63 -7.24 -2.43
N GLN A 35 8.81 -6.78 -1.99
CA GLN A 35 8.97 -6.13 -0.69
C GLN A 35 8.18 -4.82 -0.59
N LEU A 36 8.09 -4.05 -1.68
CA LEU A 36 7.25 -2.85 -1.76
C LEU A 36 5.76 -3.18 -1.50
N PHE A 37 5.21 -4.18 -2.18
CA PHE A 37 3.79 -4.55 -2.01
C PHE A 37 3.50 -5.24 -0.69
N LEU A 38 4.46 -6.02 -0.17
CA LEU A 38 4.38 -6.59 1.18
C LEU A 38 4.27 -5.50 2.25
N THR A 39 5.12 -4.47 2.15
CA THR A 39 5.03 -3.28 3.01
C THR A 39 3.69 -2.56 2.86
N GLY A 40 3.14 -2.55 1.64
CA GLY A 40 1.80 -2.01 1.37
C GLY A 40 0.69 -2.76 2.10
N LEU A 41 0.77 -4.09 2.14
CA LEU A 41 -0.16 -4.94 2.87
C LEU A 41 -0.16 -4.62 4.38
N ASP A 42 1.01 -4.44 4.98
CA ASP A 42 1.14 -4.07 6.39
C ASP A 42 0.62 -2.66 6.69
N SER A 43 0.69 -1.77 5.70
CA SER A 43 0.33 -0.36 5.83
C SER A 43 -1.17 -0.08 5.66
N THR A 44 -1.95 -1.00 5.09
CA THR A 44 -3.36 -0.75 4.71
C THR A 44 -4.22 -0.30 5.89
N THR A 45 -4.10 -0.98 7.04
CA THR A 45 -4.92 -0.72 8.22
C THR A 45 -4.63 0.66 8.79
N VAL A 46 -3.34 1.04 8.88
CA VAL A 46 -2.92 2.35 9.38
C VAL A 46 -3.40 3.46 8.45
N TRP A 47 -3.28 3.27 7.14
CA TRP A 47 -3.69 4.28 6.18
C TRP A 47 -5.19 4.43 6.05
N ALA A 48 -5.95 3.34 6.22
CA ALA A 48 -7.41 3.38 6.21
C ALA A 48 -7.99 4.15 7.41
N GLN A 49 -7.25 4.31 8.52
CA GLN A 49 -7.67 5.17 9.65
C GLN A 49 -7.82 6.65 9.27
N ARG A 50 -7.36 7.07 8.08
CA ARG A 50 -7.58 8.41 7.54
C ARG A 50 -8.97 8.60 6.92
N LEU A 51 -9.76 7.52 6.82
CA LEU A 51 -11.15 7.54 6.35
C LEU A 51 -12.12 7.63 7.53
N PRO A 52 -13.38 8.09 7.29
CA PRO A 52 -14.49 7.91 8.22
C PRO A 52 -14.63 6.48 8.73
N LYS A 53 -15.04 6.30 9.99
CA LYS A 53 -15.05 4.99 10.69
C LYS A 53 -15.85 3.91 9.97
N ASP A 54 -16.95 4.29 9.34
CA ASP A 54 -17.85 3.43 8.57
C ASP A 54 -17.25 2.94 7.24
N GLU A 55 -16.22 3.62 6.75
CA GLU A 55 -15.55 3.30 5.48
C GLU A 55 -14.26 2.49 5.67
N ILE A 56 -13.71 2.41 6.89
CA ILE A 56 -12.40 1.79 7.14
C ILE A 56 -12.37 0.31 6.72
N GLN A 57 -13.28 -0.52 7.26
CA GLN A 57 -13.29 -1.96 7.01
C GLN A 57 -13.42 -2.34 5.52
N PRO A 58 -14.41 -1.84 4.76
CA PRO A 58 -14.53 -2.20 3.36
C PRO A 58 -13.30 -1.80 2.54
N ASN A 59 -12.68 -0.65 2.86
CA ASN A 59 -11.47 -0.20 2.17
C ASN A 59 -10.24 -1.04 2.52
N VAL A 60 -10.03 -1.38 3.81
CA VAL A 60 -8.93 -2.28 4.22
C VAL A 60 -9.02 -3.62 3.49
N LEU A 61 -10.20 -4.20 3.38
CA LEU A 61 -10.40 -5.47 2.67
C LEU A 61 -10.02 -5.36 1.18
N VAL A 62 -10.50 -4.32 0.49
CA VAL A 62 -10.19 -4.10 -0.93
C VAL A 62 -8.70 -3.83 -1.15
N TRP A 63 -8.08 -2.98 -0.32
CA TRP A 63 -6.67 -2.64 -0.46
C TRP A 63 -5.78 -3.85 -0.15
N ASN A 64 -6.10 -4.62 0.88
CA ASN A 64 -5.41 -5.87 1.20
C ASN A 64 -5.48 -6.86 0.05
N LEU A 65 -6.65 -7.01 -0.58
CA LEU A 65 -6.81 -7.88 -1.73
C LEU A 65 -5.91 -7.43 -2.89
N ILE A 66 -5.87 -6.13 -3.19
CA ILE A 66 -5.03 -5.57 -4.26
C ILE A 66 -3.54 -5.85 -3.98
N PHE A 67 -3.04 -5.52 -2.79
CA PHE A 67 -1.64 -5.75 -2.45
C PHE A 67 -1.28 -7.23 -2.40
N ARG A 68 -2.17 -8.07 -1.84
CA ARG A 68 -1.95 -9.52 -1.80
C ARG A 68 -1.86 -10.13 -3.20
N GLU A 69 -2.73 -9.71 -4.12
CA GLU A 69 -2.69 -10.19 -5.49
C GLU A 69 -1.44 -9.68 -6.23
N ALA A 70 -1.02 -8.44 -5.98
CA ALA A 70 0.23 -7.91 -6.51
C ALA A 70 1.46 -8.69 -6.01
N CYS A 71 1.49 -9.10 -4.73
CA CYS A 71 2.54 -9.98 -4.20
C CYS A 71 2.54 -11.34 -4.90
N ARG A 72 1.36 -11.97 -5.05
CA ARG A 72 1.20 -13.28 -5.68
C ARG A 72 1.70 -13.31 -7.13
N LEU A 73 1.58 -12.21 -7.86
CA LEU A 73 2.07 -12.10 -9.25
C LEU A 73 3.60 -11.99 -9.36
N LEU A 74 4.31 -11.80 -8.24
CA LEU A 74 5.75 -11.58 -8.18
C LEU A 74 6.51 -12.66 -7.41
N GLU A 75 5.81 -13.68 -6.91
CA GLU A 75 6.38 -14.94 -6.41
C GLU A 75 6.73 -15.88 -7.58
#